data_AF-A0A358QWV3-F1
#
_entry.id   AF-A0A358QWV3-F1
#
_cell.length_a   1.000
_cell.length_b   1.000
_cell.length_c   1.000
_cell.angle_alpha   90.00
_cell.angle_beta   90.00
_cell.angle_gamma   90.00
#
_symmetry.space_group_name_H-M   'P 1'
#
loop_
_entity.id
_entity.type
_entity.pdbx_description
1 polymer ?
#
loop_
_entity_poly.entity_id
_entity_poly.type
_entity_poly.pdbx_seq_one_letter_code
_entity_poly.pdbx_strand_id
1 'polypeptide(L)'
;MGGKLHSLTDVLKKTLFFFEELSVAEVVPHVHRRMLRDYTQDQVEEKVLLCLRQNPCFDYNERGLWSLNLEGGRDNDQFYSMLLRKQQPVSVKEVLKTGLGAKNKKKTKPLVSGEASLISDGRFIQLESGLWGLTEWEVEAGQYSLKQLIIKAHKKHPGGLSSQQIFEIVNSWRGTSLKAVDGVLNKFPYFEAIGDGIWAYSPSIQVAYEEMMKRFLSSVNRQREKWQRDRLRWKKKTESMERQVYEVSSAHREVAAALAVRLEEAGQHDYLVTQMAEKDLLLSLRKKEIYRYREHVSRLESKANSILHQCRLWVRRAREAEGEKEKYREALNKNQASLEALFTKLQQYKEKDRENKIRLAELKERSSEKTAELQSEIVDLRQKLEKTVENSNLENKRRLEEISILSNDLKISLEGSEEAKRSLRFVQQELARARSRLSSVEESIKSPLVKGLIKIISFFTGSPKGDIS
;
A
#
# COMPACT_ATOMS: atom_id res chain seq x y z
N MET A 1 52.70 -93.32 7.97
CA MET A 1 53.03 -92.37 9.06
C MET A 1 53.37 -90.99 8.50
N GLY A 2 52.46 -90.35 7.75
CA GLY A 2 52.69 -89.06 7.06
C GLY A 2 52.67 -87.84 7.99
N GLY A 3 53.68 -87.72 8.86
CA GLY A 3 53.89 -86.55 9.70
C GLY A 3 54.53 -85.39 8.93
N LYS A 4 54.00 -84.18 9.09
CA LYS A 4 54.67 -82.94 8.66
C LYS A 4 55.94 -82.76 9.50
N LEU A 5 57.01 -82.24 8.88
CA LEU A 5 58.36 -82.16 9.47
C LEU A 5 58.56 -80.85 10.23
N HIS A 6 59.32 -80.88 11.32
CA HIS A 6 59.41 -79.76 12.25
C HIS A 6 60.30 -78.61 11.74
N SER A 7 61.45 -78.90 11.12
CA SER A 7 62.44 -77.89 10.73
C SER A 7 62.82 -77.92 9.25
N LEU A 8 63.51 -76.87 8.79
CA LEU A 8 64.17 -76.84 7.47
C LEU A 8 65.19 -77.97 7.36
N THR A 9 65.97 -78.22 8.42
CA THR A 9 66.96 -79.29 8.49
C THR A 9 66.31 -80.65 8.24
N ASP A 10 65.16 -80.96 8.85
CA ASP A 10 64.44 -82.23 8.64
C ASP A 10 63.96 -82.39 7.19
N VAL A 11 63.44 -81.31 6.59
CA VAL A 11 63.04 -81.29 5.18
C VAL A 11 64.23 -81.56 4.26
N LEU A 12 65.38 -80.95 4.56
CA LEU A 12 66.62 -81.17 3.81
C LEU A 12 67.15 -82.59 3.98
N LYS A 13 67.24 -83.12 5.21
CA LYS A 13 67.62 -84.53 5.49
C LYS A 13 66.76 -85.50 4.69
N LYS A 14 65.43 -85.40 4.79
CA LYS A 14 64.51 -86.33 4.10
C LYS A 14 64.48 -86.16 2.57
N THR A 15 64.90 -84.99 2.05
CA THR A 15 65.07 -84.77 0.60
C THR A 15 66.39 -85.37 0.11
N LEU A 16 67.51 -85.07 0.78
CA LEU A 16 68.83 -85.57 0.41
C LEU A 16 68.95 -87.09 0.59
N PHE A 17 68.37 -87.66 1.66
CA PHE A 17 68.26 -89.12 1.81
C PHE A 17 67.56 -89.79 0.62
N PHE A 18 66.57 -89.13 0.00
CA PHE A 18 65.89 -89.71 -1.16
C PHE A 18 66.67 -89.58 -2.46
N PHE A 19 67.38 -88.48 -2.68
CA PHE A 19 68.03 -88.19 -3.96
C PHE A 19 69.53 -88.48 -3.97
N GLU A 20 70.11 -88.83 -2.82
CA GLU A 20 71.52 -89.15 -2.56
C GLU A 20 72.48 -87.96 -2.76
N GLU A 21 72.47 -87.31 -3.93
CA GLU A 21 73.20 -86.07 -4.23
C GLU A 21 72.30 -85.06 -4.95
N LEU A 22 72.23 -83.82 -4.44
CA LEU A 22 71.53 -82.71 -5.11
C LEU A 22 72.31 -81.38 -5.04
N SER A 23 72.12 -80.56 -6.06
CA SER A 23 72.48 -79.14 -6.02
C SER A 23 71.43 -78.31 -5.27
N VAL A 24 71.82 -77.13 -4.78
CA VAL A 24 70.91 -76.18 -4.12
C VAL A 24 69.74 -75.79 -5.02
N ALA A 25 69.99 -75.55 -6.31
CA ALA A 25 68.96 -75.20 -7.29
C ALA A 25 67.91 -76.32 -7.50
N GLU A 26 68.30 -77.58 -7.38
CA GLU A 26 67.36 -78.71 -7.39
C GLU A 26 66.55 -78.81 -6.09
N VAL A 27 67.16 -78.50 -4.94
CA VAL A 27 66.55 -78.58 -3.59
C VAL A 27 65.53 -77.46 -3.34
N VAL A 28 65.83 -76.22 -3.73
CA VAL A 28 65.00 -75.03 -3.42
C VAL A 28 63.52 -75.18 -3.82
N PRO A 29 63.17 -75.69 -5.03
CA PRO A 29 61.78 -75.95 -5.42
C PRO A 29 61.06 -77.02 -4.58
N HIS A 30 61.78 -77.94 -3.92
CA HIS A 30 61.20 -78.89 -2.98
C HIS A 30 60.87 -78.22 -1.65
N VAL A 31 61.84 -77.44 -1.13
CA VAL A 31 61.69 -76.67 0.11
C VAL A 31 60.51 -75.71 -0.01
N HIS A 32 60.49 -74.84 -1.02
CA HIS A 32 59.47 -73.78 -1.20
C HIS A 32 58.03 -74.31 -1.29
N ARG A 33 57.82 -75.51 -1.85
CA ARG A 33 56.49 -76.14 -1.92
C ARG A 33 56.04 -76.69 -0.55
N ARG A 34 56.98 -77.19 0.25
CA ARG A 34 56.72 -77.83 1.55
C ARG A 34 56.68 -76.84 2.71
N MET A 35 57.50 -75.79 2.65
CA MET A 35 57.71 -74.78 3.68
C MET A 35 58.18 -73.45 3.06
N LEU A 36 58.16 -72.34 3.80
CA LEU A 36 58.61 -71.02 3.32
C LEU A 36 57.85 -70.50 2.08
N ARG A 37 56.59 -70.91 1.87
CA ARG A 37 55.78 -70.55 0.68
C ARG A 37 55.66 -69.04 0.43
N ASP A 38 55.66 -68.26 1.49
CA ASP A 38 55.46 -66.80 1.47
C ASP A 38 56.74 -66.01 1.10
N TYR A 39 57.88 -66.70 0.96
CA TYR A 39 59.16 -66.11 0.56
C TYR A 39 59.35 -66.15 -0.96
N THR A 40 60.17 -65.24 -1.50
CA THR A 40 60.61 -65.32 -2.90
C THR A 40 61.61 -66.47 -3.10
N GLN A 41 61.74 -66.96 -4.34
CA GLN A 41 62.62 -68.09 -4.63
C GLN A 41 64.08 -67.82 -4.21
N ASP A 42 64.61 -66.63 -4.48
CA ASP A 42 65.99 -66.28 -4.14
C ASP A 42 66.18 -66.17 -2.60
N GLN A 43 65.16 -65.78 -1.83
CA GLN A 43 65.17 -65.79 -0.35
C GLN A 43 65.11 -67.21 0.24
N VAL A 44 64.50 -68.16 -0.47
CA VAL A 44 64.53 -69.59 -0.08
C VAL A 44 65.91 -70.18 -0.37
N GLU A 45 66.53 -69.81 -1.49
CA GLU A 45 67.87 -70.24 -1.88
C GLU A 45 68.94 -69.84 -0.86
N GLU A 46 68.93 -68.58 -0.42
CA GLU A 46 69.79 -68.09 0.67
C GLU A 46 69.60 -68.90 1.97
N LYS A 47 68.35 -69.14 2.37
CA LYS A 47 68.04 -69.89 3.60
C LYS A 47 68.40 -71.38 3.52
N VAL A 48 68.28 -71.99 2.34
CA VAL A 48 68.72 -73.38 2.10
C VAL A 48 70.25 -73.48 2.15
N LEU A 49 70.97 -72.57 1.48
CA LEU A 49 72.44 -72.49 1.56
C LEU A 49 72.94 -72.32 2.99
N LEU A 50 72.34 -71.41 3.74
CA LEU A 50 72.68 -71.15 5.14
C LEU A 50 72.41 -72.37 6.03
N CYS A 51 71.26 -73.05 5.85
CA CYS A 51 70.92 -74.24 6.62
C CYS A 51 71.85 -75.43 6.32
N LEU A 52 72.19 -75.67 5.04
CA LEU A 52 73.12 -76.72 4.64
C LEU A 52 74.52 -76.48 5.23
N ARG A 53 75.03 -75.25 5.17
CA ARG A 53 76.35 -74.89 5.73
C ARG A 53 76.44 -74.89 7.26
N GLN A 54 75.30 -74.76 7.98
CA GLN A 54 75.29 -74.69 9.44
C GLN A 54 75.13 -76.03 10.15
N ASN A 55 74.68 -77.08 9.47
CA ASN A 55 74.36 -78.37 10.09
C ASN A 55 75.37 -79.45 9.66
N PRO A 56 76.14 -80.07 10.57
CA PRO A 56 77.21 -81.02 10.24
C PRO A 56 76.70 -82.42 9.83
N CYS A 57 75.43 -82.54 9.47
CA CYS A 57 74.87 -83.75 8.85
C CYS A 57 74.84 -83.65 7.31
N PHE A 58 75.25 -82.53 6.72
CA PHE A 58 75.30 -82.36 5.27
C PHE A 58 76.74 -82.22 4.80
N ASP A 59 77.19 -83.17 3.98
CA ASP A 59 78.51 -83.12 3.35
C ASP A 59 78.41 -82.42 1.99
N TYR A 60 79.48 -81.74 1.59
CA TYR A 60 79.57 -81.00 0.33
C TYR A 60 80.67 -81.56 -0.55
N ASN A 61 80.26 -82.20 -1.65
CA ASN A 61 81.16 -82.89 -2.57
C ASN A 61 81.80 -81.91 -3.56
N GLU A 62 83.02 -82.22 -4.01
CA GLU A 62 83.82 -81.39 -4.95
C GLU A 62 83.07 -81.02 -6.25
N ARG A 63 82.05 -81.81 -6.61
CA ARG A 63 81.16 -81.60 -7.76
C ARG A 63 80.09 -80.51 -7.55
N GLY A 64 80.08 -79.82 -6.40
CA GLY A 64 79.08 -78.80 -6.06
C GLY A 64 77.73 -79.35 -5.60
N LEU A 65 77.71 -80.61 -5.16
CA LEU A 65 76.52 -81.34 -4.72
C LEU A 65 76.55 -81.55 -3.21
N TRP A 66 75.38 -81.49 -2.58
CA TRP A 66 75.20 -81.82 -1.17
C TRP A 66 74.65 -83.24 -1.03
N SER A 67 75.14 -83.95 -0.01
CA SER A 67 74.69 -85.29 0.40
C SER A 67 74.33 -85.30 1.89
N LEU A 68 73.81 -86.43 2.39
CA LEU A 68 73.46 -86.61 3.80
C LEU A 68 74.42 -87.59 4.46
N ASN A 69 75.09 -87.16 5.53
CA ASN A 69 75.93 -88.03 6.34
C ASN A 69 75.06 -88.98 7.19
N LEU A 70 75.24 -90.29 7.00
CA LEU A 70 74.50 -91.34 7.72
C LEU A 70 75.36 -92.12 8.72
N GLU A 71 76.65 -91.81 8.87
CA GLU A 71 77.52 -92.48 9.85
C GLU A 71 77.09 -92.13 11.29
N GLY A 72 76.84 -90.82 11.51
CA GLY A 72 76.21 -90.30 12.72
C GLY A 72 77.08 -90.31 13.98
N GLY A 73 76.49 -89.83 15.08
CA GLY A 73 77.19 -89.72 16.37
C GLY A 73 77.07 -90.97 17.22
N ARG A 74 78.21 -91.52 17.68
CA ARG A 74 78.26 -92.70 18.58
C ARG A 74 77.43 -92.55 19.86
N ASP A 75 77.32 -91.33 20.38
CA ASP A 75 76.48 -91.01 21.54
C ASP A 75 74.97 -91.23 21.27
N ASN A 76 74.53 -91.22 20.01
CA ASN A 76 73.13 -91.38 19.61
C ASN A 76 72.79 -92.85 19.24
N ASP A 77 73.76 -93.77 19.15
CA ASP A 77 73.54 -95.15 18.64
C ASP A 77 72.58 -95.97 19.53
N GLN A 78 72.54 -95.68 20.83
CA GLN A 78 71.59 -96.28 21.76
C GLN A 78 70.14 -95.81 21.51
N PHE A 79 69.96 -94.59 20.99
CA PHE A 79 68.67 -94.07 20.57
C PHE A 79 68.26 -94.61 19.18
N TYR A 80 69.22 -94.72 18.25
CA TYR A 80 69.05 -95.34 16.93
C TYR A 80 68.55 -96.79 17.01
N SER A 81 69.29 -97.64 17.74
CA SER A 81 68.94 -99.05 17.94
C SER A 81 67.60 -99.26 18.67
N MET A 82 67.24 -98.35 19.59
CA MET A 82 65.93 -98.36 20.24
C MET A 82 64.80 -97.99 19.27
N LEU A 83 64.99 -97.01 18.38
CA LEU A 83 64.01 -96.68 17.34
C LEU A 83 63.84 -97.84 16.35
N LEU A 84 64.93 -98.44 15.86
CA LEU A 84 64.90 -99.65 15.02
C LEU A 84 64.13 -100.81 15.67
N ARG A 85 64.26 -101.01 16.99
CA ARG A 85 63.53 -102.05 17.71
C ARG A 85 62.04 -101.73 17.92
N LYS A 86 61.67 -100.45 17.96
CA LYS A 86 60.27 -100.01 18.16
C LYS A 86 59.49 -99.82 16.86
N GLN A 87 60.15 -99.52 15.74
CA GLN A 87 59.53 -99.20 14.44
C GLN A 87 58.43 -98.12 14.50
N GLN A 88 58.55 -97.20 15.47
CA GLN A 88 57.60 -96.13 15.73
C GLN A 88 58.35 -94.87 16.21
N PRO A 89 57.91 -93.65 15.85
CA PRO A 89 58.47 -92.42 16.40
C PRO A 89 58.25 -92.30 17.92
N VAL A 90 59.23 -91.76 18.65
CA VAL A 90 59.21 -91.66 20.12
C VAL A 90 59.66 -90.27 20.58
N SER A 91 59.13 -89.75 21.68
CA SER A 91 59.65 -88.53 22.30
C SER A 91 60.90 -88.82 23.15
N VAL A 92 61.92 -87.97 23.05
CA VAL A 92 63.10 -88.01 23.96
C VAL A 92 62.67 -87.98 25.43
N LYS A 93 61.58 -87.28 25.76
CA LYS A 93 61.00 -87.18 27.11
C LYS A 93 60.37 -88.50 27.61
N GLU A 94 59.93 -89.38 26.71
CA GLU A 94 59.43 -90.72 27.03
C GLU A 94 60.58 -91.71 27.21
N VAL A 95 61.65 -91.57 26.40
CA VAL A 95 62.85 -92.42 26.49
C VAL A 95 63.59 -92.18 27.81
N LEU A 96 63.75 -90.93 28.23
CA LEU A 96 64.30 -90.57 29.54
C LEU A 96 63.48 -91.16 30.71
N LYS A 97 62.14 -91.22 30.57
CA LYS A 97 61.26 -91.88 31.56
C LYS A 97 61.38 -93.41 31.52
N THR A 98 61.49 -94.01 30.34
CA THR A 98 61.58 -95.47 30.17
C THR A 98 62.95 -96.01 30.62
N GLY A 99 64.01 -95.20 30.48
CA GLY A 99 65.35 -95.50 31.02
C GLY A 99 65.46 -95.46 32.55
N LEU A 100 64.43 -94.96 33.25
CA LEU A 100 64.36 -94.93 34.73
C LEU A 100 63.71 -96.19 35.32
N GLY A 101 63.85 -97.33 34.63
CA GLY A 101 63.57 -98.66 35.21
C GLY A 101 64.39 -98.87 36.49
N ALA A 102 63.73 -99.38 37.54
CA ALA A 102 64.30 -99.41 38.88
C ALA A 102 65.56 -100.30 39.01
N LYS A 103 66.42 -99.95 39.98
CA LYS A 103 67.66 -100.65 40.39
C LYS A 103 68.91 -100.48 39.50
N ASN A 104 69.41 -99.24 39.34
CA ASN A 104 70.83 -98.90 39.56
C ASN A 104 71.11 -97.39 39.36
N LYS A 105 71.38 -96.64 40.44
CA LYS A 105 71.48 -95.16 40.44
C LYS A 105 72.90 -94.58 40.37
N LYS A 106 73.90 -95.35 39.93
CA LYS A 106 75.29 -94.88 39.75
C LYS A 106 75.88 -95.43 38.44
N LYS A 107 76.50 -94.57 37.63
CA LYS A 107 77.12 -94.83 36.32
C LYS A 107 76.18 -95.22 35.16
N THR A 108 75.19 -94.37 34.87
CA THR A 108 74.61 -94.26 33.51
C THR A 108 74.88 -92.86 32.95
N LYS A 109 75.46 -92.77 31.75
CA LYS A 109 75.44 -91.54 30.96
C LYS A 109 73.99 -91.26 30.50
N PRO A 110 73.60 -90.01 30.20
CA PRO A 110 72.33 -89.75 29.51
C PRO A 110 72.31 -90.49 28.16
N LEU A 111 71.15 -91.03 27.77
CA LEU A 111 70.97 -91.82 26.53
C LEU A 111 71.13 -91.01 25.23
N VAL A 112 71.14 -89.68 25.33
CA VAL A 112 71.31 -88.71 24.23
C VAL A 112 71.98 -87.48 24.85
N SER A 113 72.97 -86.90 24.17
CA SER A 113 73.73 -85.74 24.67
C SER A 113 72.92 -84.42 24.67
N GLY A 114 71.84 -84.36 23.89
CA GLY A 114 70.78 -83.34 23.96
C GLY A 114 69.89 -83.39 22.72
N GLU A 115 68.74 -82.71 22.69
CA GLU A 115 67.90 -82.67 21.48
C GLU A 115 68.68 -82.08 20.28
N ALA A 116 69.61 -81.15 20.54
CA ALA A 116 70.54 -80.62 19.54
C ALA A 116 71.48 -81.68 18.91
N SER A 117 71.88 -82.74 19.64
CA SER A 117 72.75 -83.79 19.07
C SER A 117 72.02 -84.74 18.12
N LEU A 118 70.68 -84.71 18.13
CA LEU A 118 69.83 -85.40 17.15
C LEU A 118 69.54 -84.50 15.93
N ILE A 119 69.43 -83.18 16.11
CA ILE A 119 69.37 -82.23 14.99
C ILE A 119 70.63 -82.35 14.13
N SER A 120 71.81 -82.46 14.74
CA SER A 120 73.11 -82.57 14.05
C SER A 120 73.42 -83.94 13.42
N ASP A 121 72.66 -85.00 13.71
CA ASP A 121 72.92 -86.37 13.23
C ASP A 121 71.95 -86.72 12.08
N GLY A 122 72.48 -87.05 10.90
CA GLY A 122 71.68 -87.22 9.68
C GLY A 122 70.70 -88.41 9.71
N ARG A 123 70.87 -89.35 10.65
CA ARG A 123 69.99 -90.53 10.80
C ARG A 123 68.62 -90.22 11.39
N PHE A 124 68.42 -89.03 11.99
CA PHE A 124 67.17 -88.68 12.69
C PHE A 124 66.46 -87.46 12.08
N ILE A 125 65.13 -87.52 12.11
CA ILE A 125 64.21 -86.43 11.76
C ILE A 125 63.20 -86.18 12.88
N GLN A 126 62.83 -84.91 13.06
CA GLN A 126 61.79 -84.48 13.99
C GLN A 126 60.46 -84.21 13.27
N LEU A 127 59.38 -84.77 13.81
CA LEU A 127 58.00 -84.53 13.34
C LEU A 127 57.40 -83.32 14.07
N GLU A 128 56.41 -82.65 13.47
CA GLU A 128 55.71 -81.52 14.10
C GLU A 128 55.02 -81.87 15.44
N SER A 129 54.78 -83.15 15.72
CA SER A 129 54.31 -83.65 17.01
C SER A 129 55.38 -83.66 18.12
N GLY A 130 56.62 -83.26 17.84
CA GLY A 130 57.76 -83.34 18.77
C GLY A 130 58.29 -84.77 18.97
N LEU A 131 57.85 -85.73 18.16
CA LEU A 131 58.36 -87.09 18.12
C LEU A 131 59.55 -87.19 17.15
N TRP A 132 60.50 -88.07 17.48
CA TRP A 132 61.68 -88.34 16.68
C TRP A 132 61.55 -89.69 15.97
N GLY A 133 61.91 -89.73 14.69
CA GLY A 133 61.99 -90.94 13.87
C GLY A 133 63.28 -91.01 13.07
N LEU A 134 63.50 -92.13 12.40
CA LEU A 134 64.65 -92.29 11.50
C LEU A 134 64.39 -91.62 10.15
N THR A 135 65.41 -91.04 9.53
CA THR A 135 65.33 -90.40 8.21
C THR A 135 64.89 -91.40 7.12
N GLU A 136 65.25 -92.67 7.32
CA GLU A 136 64.90 -93.82 6.48
C GLU A 136 63.40 -94.16 6.47
N TRP A 137 62.64 -93.76 7.49
CA TRP A 137 61.25 -94.16 7.66
C TRP A 137 60.30 -93.42 6.71
N GLU A 138 59.58 -94.19 5.88
CA GLU A 138 58.57 -93.75 4.91
C GLU A 138 58.96 -92.50 4.12
N VAL A 139 59.82 -92.64 3.12
CA VAL A 139 60.03 -91.54 2.17
C VAL A 139 58.84 -91.46 1.22
N GLU A 140 57.97 -90.48 1.44
CA GLU A 140 56.78 -90.19 0.61
C GLU A 140 57.17 -89.68 -0.80
N ALA A 141 57.67 -90.56 -1.67
CA ALA A 141 58.10 -90.21 -3.03
C ALA A 141 56.96 -89.63 -3.90
N GLY A 142 55.69 -89.86 -3.53
CA GLY A 142 54.52 -89.19 -4.10
C GLY A 142 54.52 -87.65 -3.97
N GLN A 143 55.26 -87.08 -3.01
CA GLN A 143 55.42 -85.63 -2.85
C GLN A 143 56.29 -84.98 -3.95
N TYR A 144 57.09 -85.78 -4.67
CA TYR A 144 57.97 -85.28 -5.72
C TYR A 144 57.27 -85.22 -7.08
N SER A 145 57.69 -84.27 -7.92
CA SER A 145 57.11 -84.13 -9.27
C SER A 145 57.66 -85.20 -10.21
N LEU A 146 56.86 -85.61 -11.20
CA LEU A 146 57.23 -86.68 -12.13
C LEU A 146 58.55 -86.40 -12.88
N LYS A 147 58.81 -85.14 -13.24
CA LYS A 147 60.13 -84.65 -13.72
C LYS A 147 61.27 -85.14 -12.82
N GLN A 148 61.16 -84.91 -11.52
CA GLN A 148 62.24 -85.13 -10.56
C GLN A 148 62.44 -86.63 -10.27
N LEU A 149 61.36 -87.43 -10.29
CA LEU A 149 61.46 -88.89 -10.22
C LEU A 149 62.16 -89.48 -11.46
N ILE A 150 61.82 -89.01 -12.66
CA ILE A 150 62.48 -89.45 -13.91
C ILE A 150 63.96 -89.02 -13.93
N ILE A 151 64.29 -87.81 -13.49
CA ILE A 151 65.69 -87.36 -13.31
C ILE A 151 66.44 -88.29 -12.35
N LYS A 152 65.84 -88.69 -11.21
CA LYS A 152 66.47 -89.64 -10.28
C LYS A 152 66.72 -91.01 -10.93
N ALA A 153 65.79 -91.52 -11.74
CA ALA A 153 65.97 -92.78 -12.45
C ALA A 153 67.19 -92.71 -13.40
N HIS A 154 67.31 -91.65 -14.22
CA HIS A 154 68.48 -91.47 -15.09
C HIS A 154 69.78 -91.16 -14.33
N LYS A 155 69.76 -90.42 -13.20
CA LYS A 155 70.95 -90.23 -12.35
C LYS A 155 71.51 -91.56 -11.82
N LYS A 156 70.65 -92.55 -11.54
CA LYS A 156 71.08 -93.92 -11.17
C LYS A 156 71.48 -94.80 -12.37
N HIS A 157 71.03 -94.47 -13.58
CA HIS A 157 71.29 -95.22 -14.80
C HIS A 157 71.81 -94.28 -15.92
N PRO A 158 73.07 -93.82 -15.82
CA PRO A 158 73.64 -92.83 -16.74
C PRO A 158 73.81 -93.33 -18.18
N GLY A 159 73.76 -94.65 -18.42
CA GLY A 159 73.74 -95.25 -19.77
C GLY A 159 72.39 -95.12 -20.49
N GLY A 160 71.40 -94.47 -19.90
CA GLY A 160 70.04 -94.36 -20.43
C GLY A 160 69.11 -95.48 -19.98
N LEU A 161 67.81 -95.28 -20.22
CA LEU A 161 66.73 -96.22 -19.87
C LEU A 161 65.61 -96.13 -20.93
N SER A 162 64.90 -97.24 -21.17
CA SER A 162 63.69 -97.20 -22.01
C SER A 162 62.49 -96.59 -21.27
N SER A 163 61.50 -96.04 -22.00
CA SER A 163 60.25 -95.54 -21.40
C SER A 163 59.58 -96.57 -20.46
N GLN A 164 59.67 -97.86 -20.78
CA GLN A 164 59.13 -98.94 -19.96
C GLN A 164 59.92 -99.14 -18.66
N GLN A 165 61.26 -99.16 -18.72
CA GLN A 165 62.12 -99.25 -17.54
C GLN A 165 61.97 -98.04 -16.62
N ILE A 166 61.88 -96.83 -17.19
CA ILE A 166 61.60 -95.60 -16.43
C ILE A 166 60.23 -95.70 -15.75
N PHE A 167 59.21 -96.20 -16.46
CA PHE A 167 57.90 -96.43 -15.90
C PHE A 167 57.93 -97.43 -14.74
N GLU A 168 58.58 -98.60 -14.88
CA GLU A 168 58.69 -99.59 -13.80
C GLU A 168 59.37 -99.02 -12.55
N ILE A 169 60.52 -98.36 -12.72
CA ILE A 169 61.28 -97.72 -11.64
C ILE A 169 60.44 -96.64 -10.96
N VAL A 170 59.85 -95.71 -11.72
CA VAL A 170 59.08 -94.60 -11.15
C VAL A 170 57.75 -95.06 -10.56
N ASN A 171 57.09 -96.07 -11.15
CA ASN A 171 55.85 -96.64 -10.63
C ASN A 171 56.06 -97.37 -9.30
N SER A 172 57.23 -97.95 -9.06
CA SER A 172 57.62 -98.50 -7.74
C SER A 172 57.71 -97.43 -6.64
N TRP A 173 58.00 -96.18 -7.00
CA TRP A 173 58.08 -95.05 -6.06
C TRP A 173 56.75 -94.29 -5.94
N ARG A 174 55.99 -94.21 -7.04
CA ARG A 174 54.72 -93.48 -7.13
C ARG A 174 53.86 -94.07 -8.24
N GLY A 175 52.66 -94.54 -7.89
CA GLY A 175 51.63 -94.93 -8.85
C GLY A 175 51.45 -93.90 -9.96
N THR A 176 51.80 -94.30 -11.19
CA THR A 176 51.89 -93.44 -12.38
C THR A 176 51.40 -94.20 -13.62
N SER A 177 51.52 -93.61 -14.81
CA SER A 177 51.19 -94.29 -16.07
C SER A 177 52.27 -94.01 -17.12
N LEU A 178 52.49 -94.97 -18.02
CA LEU A 178 53.49 -94.87 -19.10
C LEU A 178 53.31 -93.58 -19.92
N LYS A 179 52.07 -93.25 -20.31
CA LYS A 179 51.72 -92.00 -21.01
C LYS A 179 52.12 -90.72 -20.25
N ALA A 180 52.14 -90.74 -18.92
CA ALA A 180 52.58 -89.60 -18.12
C ALA A 180 54.12 -89.50 -18.05
N VAL A 181 54.82 -90.63 -18.13
CA VAL A 181 56.29 -90.68 -18.26
C VAL A 181 56.70 -90.16 -19.64
N ASP A 182 56.14 -90.70 -20.72
CA ASP A 182 56.38 -90.24 -22.09
C ASP A 182 56.02 -88.75 -22.27
N GLY A 183 54.91 -88.31 -21.67
CA GLY A 183 54.47 -86.91 -21.68
C GLY A 183 55.33 -85.95 -20.85
N VAL A 184 56.27 -86.47 -20.04
CA VAL A 184 57.31 -85.67 -19.36
C VAL A 184 58.62 -85.70 -20.14
N LEU A 185 59.02 -86.87 -20.68
CA LEU A 185 60.20 -87.02 -21.52
C LEU A 185 60.11 -86.11 -22.76
N ASN A 186 59.03 -86.20 -23.54
CA ASN A 186 58.80 -85.37 -24.73
C ASN A 186 58.56 -83.87 -24.42
N LYS A 187 58.37 -83.47 -23.16
CA LYS A 187 58.03 -82.09 -22.77
C LYS A 187 59.25 -81.24 -22.42
N PHE A 188 60.38 -81.84 -22.09
CA PHE A 188 61.55 -81.13 -21.59
C PHE A 188 62.80 -81.48 -22.39
N PRO A 189 63.50 -80.50 -23.00
CA PRO A 189 64.54 -80.76 -24.01
C PRO A 189 65.85 -81.34 -23.44
N TYR A 190 65.97 -81.49 -22.12
CA TYR A 190 67.11 -82.12 -21.45
C TYR A 190 66.92 -83.63 -21.21
N PHE A 191 65.82 -84.20 -21.68
CA PHE A 191 65.68 -85.64 -21.90
C PHE A 191 65.91 -85.91 -23.39
N GLU A 192 66.98 -86.62 -23.72
CA GLU A 192 67.41 -86.86 -25.11
C GLU A 192 67.22 -88.34 -25.46
N ALA A 193 66.68 -88.63 -26.64
CA ALA A 193 66.59 -90.00 -27.15
C ALA A 193 67.89 -90.36 -27.87
N ILE A 194 68.65 -91.32 -27.32
CA ILE A 194 69.97 -91.72 -27.83
C ILE A 194 69.87 -92.90 -28.84
N GLY A 195 68.76 -93.64 -28.83
CA GLY A 195 68.48 -94.74 -29.74
C GLY A 195 67.05 -95.26 -29.56
N ASP A 196 66.71 -96.40 -30.19
CA ASP A 196 65.37 -96.98 -30.24
C ASP A 196 64.67 -97.08 -28.86
N GLY A 197 63.86 -96.06 -28.54
CA GLY A 197 63.13 -95.96 -27.27
C GLY A 197 63.99 -95.68 -26.02
N ILE A 198 65.30 -95.48 -26.15
CA ILE A 198 66.23 -95.23 -25.02
C ILE A 198 66.39 -93.73 -24.79
N TRP A 199 66.00 -93.27 -23.61
CA TRP A 199 66.15 -91.91 -23.15
C TRP A 199 67.34 -91.76 -22.19
N ALA A 200 68.03 -90.64 -22.29
CA ALA A 200 69.06 -90.21 -21.35
C ALA A 200 68.74 -88.81 -20.81
N TYR A 201 69.43 -88.44 -19.73
CA TYR A 201 69.28 -87.15 -19.05
C TYR A 201 70.55 -86.33 -19.20
N SER A 202 70.42 -85.09 -19.64
CA SER A 202 71.53 -84.19 -19.97
C SER A 202 71.55 -82.97 -19.03
N PRO A 203 72.36 -82.98 -17.95
CA PRO A 203 72.34 -81.92 -16.93
C PRO A 203 72.69 -80.53 -17.46
N SER A 204 73.58 -80.45 -18.45
CA SER A 204 73.98 -79.20 -19.10
C SER A 204 72.80 -78.52 -19.81
N ILE A 205 71.98 -79.30 -20.52
CA ILE A 205 70.79 -78.80 -21.21
C ILE A 205 69.72 -78.38 -20.19
N GLN A 206 69.62 -79.05 -19.03
CA GLN A 206 68.70 -78.61 -17.97
C GLN A 206 69.06 -77.21 -17.47
N VAL A 207 70.33 -76.95 -17.16
CA VAL A 207 70.81 -75.64 -16.70
C VAL A 207 70.56 -74.57 -17.76
N ALA A 208 70.91 -74.83 -19.02
CA ALA A 208 70.69 -73.89 -20.13
C ALA A 208 69.20 -73.57 -20.34
N TYR A 209 68.32 -74.58 -20.28
CA TYR A 209 66.88 -74.41 -20.39
C TYR A 209 66.27 -73.61 -19.23
N GLU A 210 66.72 -73.87 -17.99
CA GLU A 210 66.21 -73.18 -16.81
C GLU A 210 66.70 -71.72 -16.72
N GLU A 211 67.93 -71.43 -17.15
CA GLU A 211 68.41 -70.04 -17.30
C GLU A 211 67.66 -69.30 -18.41
N MET A 212 67.46 -69.94 -19.57
CA MET A 212 66.65 -69.41 -20.68
C MET A 212 65.23 -69.06 -20.20
N MET A 213 64.59 -69.95 -19.43
CA MET A 213 63.28 -69.69 -18.83
C MET A 213 63.31 -68.54 -17.81
N LYS A 214 64.35 -68.38 -16.98
CA LYS A 214 64.51 -67.23 -16.06
C LYS A 214 64.60 -65.90 -16.84
N ARG A 215 65.29 -65.89 -18.00
CA ARG A 215 65.37 -64.74 -18.93
C ARG A 215 64.02 -64.44 -19.62
N PHE A 216 63.28 -65.45 -20.04
CA PHE A 216 61.94 -65.25 -20.63
C PHE A 216 60.90 -64.75 -19.62
N LEU A 217 60.80 -65.37 -18.44
CA LEU A 217 59.82 -64.98 -17.41
C LEU A 217 60.06 -63.55 -16.89
N SER A 218 61.32 -63.16 -16.66
CA SER A 218 61.67 -61.80 -16.27
C SER A 218 61.33 -60.76 -17.36
N SER A 219 61.48 -61.12 -18.63
CA SER A 219 61.08 -60.28 -19.77
C SER A 219 59.55 -60.11 -19.86
N VAL A 220 58.77 -61.19 -19.66
CA VAL A 220 57.31 -61.15 -19.62
C VAL A 220 56.80 -60.32 -18.44
N ASN A 221 57.40 -60.47 -17.25
CA ASN A 221 57.03 -59.67 -16.07
C ASN A 221 57.30 -58.18 -16.28
N ARG A 222 58.45 -57.79 -16.85
CA ARG A 222 58.76 -56.39 -17.21
C ARG A 222 57.72 -55.78 -18.16
N GLN A 223 57.23 -56.54 -19.15
CA GLN A 223 56.17 -56.07 -20.05
C GLN A 223 54.82 -55.94 -19.33
N ARG A 224 54.46 -56.90 -18.47
CA ARG A 224 53.26 -56.84 -17.62
C ARG A 224 53.26 -55.61 -16.71
N GLU A 225 54.38 -55.34 -16.04
CA GLU A 225 54.58 -54.15 -15.19
C GLU A 225 54.54 -52.84 -15.98
N LYS A 226 55.08 -52.81 -17.20
CA LYS A 226 54.97 -51.65 -18.09
C LYS A 226 53.52 -51.38 -18.45
N TRP A 227 52.80 -52.40 -18.94
CA TRP A 227 51.39 -52.29 -19.31
C TRP A 227 50.49 -51.87 -18.14
N GLN A 228 50.73 -52.41 -16.93
CA GLN A 228 50.03 -51.98 -15.72
C GLN A 228 50.28 -50.50 -15.38
N ARG A 229 51.53 -50.03 -15.46
CA ARG A 229 51.87 -48.60 -15.24
C ARG A 229 51.24 -47.69 -16.28
N ASP A 230 51.28 -48.07 -17.56
CA ASP A 230 50.68 -47.29 -18.64
C ASP A 230 49.14 -47.26 -18.52
N ARG A 231 48.49 -48.39 -18.18
CA ARG A 231 47.05 -48.43 -17.90
C ARG A 231 46.65 -47.56 -16.70
N LEU A 232 47.46 -47.52 -15.64
CA LEU A 232 47.25 -46.63 -14.50
C LEU A 232 47.42 -45.15 -14.85
N ARG A 233 48.41 -44.81 -15.70
CA ARG A 233 48.61 -43.45 -16.23
C ARG A 233 47.41 -42.99 -17.06
N TRP A 234 46.92 -43.84 -17.98
CA TRP A 234 45.74 -43.55 -18.78
C TRP A 234 44.49 -43.38 -17.91
N LYS A 235 44.22 -44.28 -16.95
CA LYS A 235 43.08 -44.14 -16.03
C LYS A 235 43.10 -42.79 -15.29
N LYS A 236 44.24 -42.41 -14.70
CA LYS A 236 44.40 -41.10 -14.03
C LYS A 236 44.20 -39.91 -14.98
N LYS A 237 44.62 -40.03 -16.25
CA LYS A 237 44.37 -38.99 -17.26
C LYS A 237 42.88 -38.86 -17.57
N THR A 238 42.17 -39.97 -17.82
CA THR A 238 40.72 -39.95 -18.07
C THR A 238 39.96 -39.36 -16.90
N GLU A 239 40.21 -39.82 -15.67
CA GLU A 239 39.60 -39.28 -14.45
C GLU A 239 39.85 -37.78 -14.23
N SER A 240 40.95 -37.24 -14.77
CA SER A 240 41.27 -35.81 -14.71
C SER A 240 40.54 -35.00 -15.78
N MET A 241 40.40 -35.54 -17.00
CA MET A 241 39.62 -34.91 -18.07
C MET A 241 38.12 -34.91 -17.74
N GLU A 242 37.61 -36.00 -17.14
CA GLU A 242 36.22 -36.12 -16.67
C GLU A 242 35.89 -35.04 -15.63
N ARG A 243 36.80 -34.77 -14.67
CA ARG A 243 36.66 -33.67 -13.70
C ARG A 243 36.64 -32.30 -14.37
N GLN A 244 37.56 -32.03 -15.29
CA GLN A 244 37.57 -30.76 -16.03
C GLN A 244 36.29 -30.54 -16.85
N VAL A 245 35.78 -31.59 -17.52
CA VAL A 245 34.50 -31.53 -18.24
C VAL A 245 33.34 -31.28 -17.27
N TYR A 246 33.33 -31.93 -16.11
CA TYR A 246 32.32 -31.69 -15.08
C TYR A 246 32.35 -30.24 -14.57
N GLU A 247 33.52 -29.74 -14.15
CA GLU A 247 33.75 -28.37 -13.68
C GLU A 247 33.30 -27.33 -14.72
N VAL A 248 33.75 -27.47 -15.97
CA VAL A 248 33.33 -26.61 -17.09
C VAL A 248 31.81 -26.68 -17.32
N SER A 249 31.20 -27.86 -17.21
CA SER A 249 29.74 -28.02 -17.36
C SER A 249 28.94 -27.41 -16.20
N SER A 250 29.52 -27.29 -15.00
CA SER A 250 28.91 -26.61 -13.85
C SER A 250 28.97 -25.10 -14.07
N ALA A 251 30.15 -24.57 -14.38
CA ALA A 251 30.35 -23.16 -14.70
C ALA A 251 29.44 -22.68 -15.85
N HIS A 252 29.25 -23.47 -16.91
CA HIS A 252 28.31 -23.12 -17.99
C HIS A 252 26.84 -23.11 -17.51
N ARG A 253 26.44 -23.99 -16.60
CA ARG A 253 25.08 -24.00 -16.01
C ARG A 253 24.87 -22.82 -15.07
N GLU A 254 25.88 -22.47 -14.27
CA GLU A 254 25.86 -21.32 -13.36
C GLU A 254 25.81 -20.00 -14.15
N VAL A 255 26.62 -19.85 -15.21
CA VAL A 255 26.57 -18.70 -16.12
C VAL A 255 25.23 -18.62 -16.86
N ALA A 256 24.67 -19.73 -17.32
CA ALA A 256 23.36 -19.74 -17.96
C ALA A 256 22.23 -19.33 -17.00
N ALA A 257 22.27 -19.79 -15.74
CA ALA A 257 21.32 -19.40 -14.71
C ALA A 257 21.44 -17.91 -14.35
N ALA A 258 22.66 -17.40 -14.16
CA ALA A 258 22.90 -15.98 -13.90
C ALA A 258 22.46 -15.08 -15.07
N LEU A 259 22.63 -15.55 -16.31
CA LEU A 259 22.14 -14.85 -17.50
C LEU A 259 20.61 -14.85 -17.57
N ALA A 260 19.95 -15.96 -17.25
CA ALA A 260 18.50 -16.05 -17.19
C ALA A 260 17.90 -15.08 -16.13
N VAL A 261 18.43 -15.08 -14.90
CA VAL A 261 18.02 -14.13 -13.85
C VAL A 261 18.21 -12.68 -14.31
N ARG A 262 19.34 -12.35 -14.94
CA ARG A 262 19.60 -11.00 -15.46
C ARG A 262 18.62 -10.59 -16.57
N LEU A 263 18.13 -11.53 -17.39
CA LEU A 263 17.08 -11.26 -18.39
C LEU A 263 15.71 -11.02 -17.73
N GLU A 264 15.38 -11.76 -16.68
CA GLU A 264 14.15 -11.54 -15.89
C GLU A 264 14.18 -10.18 -15.16
N GLU A 265 15.31 -9.83 -14.54
CA GLU A 265 15.52 -8.51 -13.92
C GLU A 265 15.41 -7.36 -14.94
N ALA A 266 15.99 -7.52 -16.13
CA ALA A 266 15.88 -6.54 -17.21
C ALA A 266 14.42 -6.38 -17.69
N GLY A 267 13.69 -7.49 -17.90
CA GLY A 267 12.28 -7.45 -18.27
C GLY A 267 11.39 -6.81 -17.21
N GLN A 268 11.69 -7.03 -15.92
CA GLN A 268 11.02 -6.34 -14.81
C GLN A 268 11.33 -4.84 -14.81
N HIS A 269 12.58 -4.46 -15.09
CA HIS A 269 12.98 -3.06 -15.19
C HIS A 269 12.27 -2.33 -16.35
N ASP A 270 12.28 -2.91 -17.55
CA ASP A 270 11.63 -2.32 -18.73
C ASP A 270 10.10 -2.18 -18.53
N TYR A 271 9.48 -3.14 -17.85
CA TYR A 271 8.06 -3.08 -17.46
C TYR A 271 7.79 -1.93 -16.46
N LEU A 272 8.63 -1.77 -15.43
CA LEU A 272 8.52 -0.67 -14.47
C LEU A 272 8.77 0.69 -15.11
N VAL A 273 9.75 0.81 -16.02
CA VAL A 273 10.00 2.03 -16.81
C VAL A 273 8.78 2.39 -17.67
N THR A 274 8.15 1.39 -18.29
CA THR A 274 6.91 1.57 -19.07
C THR A 274 5.76 2.06 -18.18
N GLN A 275 5.54 1.43 -17.01
CA GLN A 275 4.53 1.88 -16.06
C GLN A 275 4.79 3.32 -15.55
N MET A 276 6.05 3.68 -15.28
CA MET A 276 6.42 5.03 -14.86
C MET A 276 6.10 6.06 -15.94
N ALA A 277 6.42 5.77 -17.20
CA ALA A 277 6.06 6.64 -18.33
C ALA A 277 4.54 6.83 -18.47
N GLU A 278 3.74 5.78 -18.25
CA GLU A 278 2.27 5.92 -18.19
C GLU A 278 1.81 6.81 -17.03
N LYS A 279 2.40 6.66 -15.83
CA LYS A 279 2.04 7.51 -14.67
C LYS A 279 2.42 8.96 -14.91
N ASP A 280 3.59 9.25 -15.48
CA ASP A 280 4.00 10.61 -15.81
C ASP A 280 3.14 11.24 -16.91
N LEU A 281 2.70 10.46 -17.91
CA LEU A 281 1.72 10.91 -18.89
C LEU A 281 0.38 11.27 -18.22
N LEU A 282 -0.14 10.41 -17.34
CA LEU A 282 -1.37 10.67 -16.58
C LEU A 282 -1.23 11.89 -15.65
N LEU A 283 -0.09 12.06 -14.97
CA LEU A 283 0.21 13.24 -14.16
C LEU A 283 0.30 14.51 -15.02
N SER A 284 0.86 14.44 -16.22
CA SER A 284 0.91 15.55 -17.19
C SER A 284 -0.49 15.95 -17.66
N LEU A 285 -1.37 14.98 -17.92
CA LEU A 285 -2.78 15.22 -18.25
C LEU A 285 -3.54 15.84 -17.07
N ARG A 286 -3.43 15.30 -15.85
CA ARG A 286 -4.06 15.88 -14.65
C ARG A 286 -3.54 17.29 -14.33
N LYS A 287 -2.24 17.58 -14.52
CA LYS A 287 -1.70 18.94 -14.41
C LYS A 287 -2.38 19.89 -15.42
N LYS A 288 -2.54 19.48 -16.69
CA LYS A 288 -3.24 20.27 -17.72
C LYS A 288 -4.72 20.52 -17.38
N GLU A 289 -5.42 19.53 -16.81
CA GLU A 289 -6.79 19.71 -16.31
C GLU A 289 -6.85 20.73 -15.16
N ILE A 290 -5.96 20.62 -14.17
CA ILE A 290 -5.89 21.54 -13.03
C ILE A 290 -5.65 22.99 -13.50
N TYR A 291 -4.80 23.21 -14.51
CA TYR A 291 -4.63 24.54 -15.11
C TYR A 291 -5.92 25.06 -15.77
N ARG A 292 -6.63 24.23 -16.55
CA ARG A 292 -7.93 24.60 -17.15
C ARG A 292 -8.98 24.95 -16.09
N TYR A 293 -9.07 24.17 -15.01
CA TYR A 293 -10.00 24.45 -13.92
C TYR A 293 -9.63 25.73 -13.15
N ARG A 294 -8.33 25.98 -12.88
CA ARG A 294 -7.87 27.24 -12.27
C ARG A 294 -8.21 28.45 -13.14
N GLU A 295 -8.01 28.35 -14.46
CA GLU A 295 -8.39 29.42 -15.38
C GLU A 295 -9.91 29.64 -15.39
N HIS A 296 -10.70 28.57 -15.41
CA HIS A 296 -12.17 28.67 -15.34
C HIS A 296 -12.66 29.31 -14.03
N VAL A 297 -12.07 28.95 -12.89
CA VAL A 297 -12.34 29.59 -11.59
C VAL A 297 -12.00 31.08 -11.63
N SER A 298 -10.81 31.47 -12.11
CA SER A 298 -10.42 32.88 -12.25
C SER A 298 -11.36 33.68 -13.19
N ARG A 299 -11.85 33.06 -14.27
CA ARG A 299 -12.88 33.63 -15.16
C ARG A 299 -14.25 33.76 -14.48
N LEU A 300 -14.58 32.92 -13.49
CA LEU A 300 -15.80 33.07 -12.68
C LEU A 300 -15.63 34.11 -11.58
N GLU A 301 -14.48 34.16 -10.92
CA GLU A 301 -14.13 35.17 -9.91
C GLU A 301 -14.14 36.59 -10.49
N SER A 302 -13.60 36.79 -11.70
CA SER A 302 -13.65 38.10 -12.37
C SER A 302 -15.08 38.52 -12.73
N LYS A 303 -15.92 37.59 -13.18
CA LYS A 303 -17.37 37.83 -13.37
C LYS A 303 -18.08 38.16 -12.07
N ALA A 304 -17.84 37.41 -11.00
CA ALA A 304 -18.44 37.64 -9.68
C ALA A 304 -18.02 39.01 -9.12
N ASN A 305 -16.74 39.39 -9.24
CA ASN A 305 -16.25 40.71 -8.85
C ASN A 305 -16.87 41.85 -9.69
N SER A 306 -17.09 41.63 -10.99
CA SER A 306 -17.80 42.59 -11.85
C SER A 306 -19.26 42.77 -11.42
N ILE A 307 -19.98 41.69 -11.13
CA ILE A 307 -21.35 41.73 -10.62
C ILE A 307 -21.40 42.44 -9.26
N LEU A 308 -20.50 42.09 -8.32
CA LEU A 308 -20.39 42.76 -7.02
C LEU A 308 -20.08 44.26 -7.15
N HIS A 309 -19.28 44.67 -8.14
CA HIS A 309 -19.05 46.08 -8.44
C HIS A 309 -20.33 46.77 -8.91
N GLN A 310 -21.10 46.18 -9.83
CA GLN A 310 -22.38 46.73 -10.27
C GLN A 310 -23.40 46.82 -9.12
N CYS A 311 -23.51 45.79 -8.28
CA CYS A 311 -24.36 45.82 -7.08
C CYS A 311 -23.95 46.95 -6.13
N ARG A 312 -22.64 47.15 -5.87
CA ARG A 312 -22.13 48.27 -5.06
C ARG A 312 -22.47 49.63 -5.68
N LEU A 313 -22.40 49.77 -7.01
CA LEU A 313 -22.76 50.98 -7.73
C LEU A 313 -24.28 51.27 -7.65
N TRP A 314 -25.12 50.24 -7.77
CA TRP A 314 -26.57 50.36 -7.63
C TRP A 314 -26.97 50.73 -6.19
N VAL A 315 -26.37 50.10 -5.18
CA VAL A 315 -26.57 50.45 -3.76
C VAL A 315 -26.15 51.89 -3.48
N ARG A 316 -25.07 52.38 -4.10
CA ARG A 316 -24.67 53.79 -3.99
C ARG A 316 -25.72 54.72 -4.60
N ARG A 317 -26.12 54.47 -5.85
CA ARG A 317 -27.15 55.27 -6.55
C ARG A 317 -28.50 55.28 -5.82
N ALA A 318 -28.89 54.15 -5.22
CA ALA A 318 -30.09 54.05 -4.40
C ALA A 318 -30.01 54.98 -3.18
N ARG A 319 -28.89 54.95 -2.44
CA ARG A 319 -28.67 55.85 -1.29
C ARG A 319 -28.58 57.32 -1.67
N GLU A 320 -27.97 57.63 -2.81
CA GLU A 320 -27.92 58.98 -3.37
C GLU A 320 -29.34 59.49 -3.67
N ALA A 321 -30.17 58.68 -4.35
CA ALA A 321 -31.58 58.98 -4.62
C ALA A 321 -32.47 59.03 -3.37
N GLU A 322 -32.20 58.21 -2.35
CA GLU A 322 -32.87 58.27 -1.04
C GLU A 322 -32.54 59.60 -0.33
N GLY A 323 -31.27 60.01 -0.32
CA GLY A 323 -30.85 61.31 0.23
C GLY A 323 -31.40 62.52 -0.54
N GLU A 324 -31.58 62.41 -1.86
CA GLU A 324 -32.31 63.42 -2.64
C GLU A 324 -33.79 63.45 -2.29
N LYS A 325 -34.45 62.30 -2.21
CA LYS A 325 -35.86 62.16 -1.80
C LYS A 325 -36.11 62.70 -0.39
N GLU A 326 -35.14 62.56 0.51
CA GLU A 326 -35.20 63.14 1.86
C GLU A 326 -35.06 64.67 1.83
N LYS A 327 -34.11 65.23 1.06
CA LYS A 327 -34.02 66.69 0.81
C LYS A 327 -35.30 67.27 0.19
N TYR A 328 -35.91 66.55 -0.77
CA TYR A 328 -37.19 66.97 -1.37
C TYR A 328 -38.35 66.91 -0.35
N ARG A 329 -38.38 65.91 0.54
CA ARG A 329 -39.33 65.86 1.66
C ARG A 329 -39.13 67.00 2.65
N GLU A 330 -37.88 67.31 3.02
CA GLU A 330 -37.58 68.48 3.86
C GLU A 330 -38.05 69.79 3.20
N ALA A 331 -37.77 69.98 1.91
CA ALA A 331 -38.18 71.17 1.17
C ALA A 331 -39.71 71.26 1.07
N LEU A 332 -40.40 70.14 0.82
CA LEU A 332 -41.86 70.08 0.81
C LEU A 332 -42.45 70.39 2.19
N ASN A 333 -41.89 69.83 3.27
CA ASN A 333 -42.34 70.13 4.64
C ASN A 333 -42.11 71.60 5.02
N LYS A 334 -40.98 72.20 4.62
CA LYS A 334 -40.68 73.63 4.83
C LYS A 334 -41.65 74.52 4.03
N ASN A 335 -42.00 74.13 2.81
CA ASN A 335 -42.99 74.83 1.98
C ASN A 335 -44.42 74.64 2.51
N GLN A 336 -44.77 73.47 3.03
CA GLN A 336 -46.08 73.24 3.65
C GLN A 336 -46.21 74.07 4.94
N ALA A 337 -45.20 74.06 5.81
CA ALA A 337 -45.20 74.89 7.02
C ALA A 337 -45.25 76.41 6.69
N SER A 338 -44.62 76.86 5.59
CA SER A 338 -44.72 78.26 5.16
C SER A 338 -46.09 78.59 4.58
N LEU A 339 -46.74 77.66 3.86
CA LEU A 339 -48.13 77.79 3.43
C LEU A 339 -49.11 77.81 4.61
N GLU A 340 -48.94 76.94 5.61
CA GLU A 340 -49.73 76.94 6.85
C GLU A 340 -49.55 78.24 7.64
N ALA A 341 -48.32 78.78 7.70
CA ALA A 341 -48.03 80.10 8.25
C ALA A 341 -48.63 81.27 7.44
N LEU A 342 -48.88 81.09 6.13
CA LEU A 342 -49.59 82.06 5.30
C LEU A 342 -51.12 81.92 5.43
N PHE A 343 -51.65 80.70 5.52
CA PHE A 343 -53.07 80.44 5.76
C PHE A 343 -53.52 80.97 7.12
N THR A 344 -52.74 80.75 8.19
CA THR A 344 -53.02 81.32 9.52
C THR A 344 -52.97 82.85 9.52
N LYS A 345 -51.99 83.47 8.85
CA LYS A 345 -51.98 84.95 8.64
C LYS A 345 -53.21 85.42 7.85
N LEU A 346 -53.59 84.72 6.78
CA LEU A 346 -54.76 85.06 5.96
C LEU A 346 -56.07 84.92 6.75
N GLN A 347 -56.15 83.93 7.64
CA GLN A 347 -57.25 83.76 8.57
C GLN A 347 -57.31 84.90 9.59
N GLN A 348 -56.18 85.29 10.19
CA GLN A 348 -56.08 86.48 11.06
C GLN A 348 -56.48 87.77 10.34
N TYR A 349 -56.16 87.92 9.04
CA TYR A 349 -56.63 89.05 8.24
C TYR A 349 -58.14 89.00 7.99
N LYS A 350 -58.73 87.83 7.75
CA LYS A 350 -60.19 87.65 7.65
C LYS A 350 -60.91 87.93 8.98
N GLU A 351 -60.31 87.56 10.10
CA GLU A 351 -60.83 87.83 11.43
C GLU A 351 -60.77 89.34 11.75
N LYS A 352 -59.64 90.01 11.45
CA LYS A 352 -59.55 91.48 11.55
C LYS A 352 -60.50 92.22 10.60
N ASP A 353 -60.75 91.71 9.39
CA ASP A 353 -61.75 92.24 8.47
C ASP A 353 -63.18 92.06 9.01
N ARG A 354 -63.48 90.92 9.66
CA ARG A 354 -64.74 90.72 10.40
C ARG A 354 -64.86 91.67 11.59
N GLU A 355 -63.84 91.82 12.43
CA GLU A 355 -63.80 92.80 13.53
C GLU A 355 -64.04 94.22 13.02
N ASN A 356 -63.38 94.63 11.94
CA ASN A 356 -63.54 95.95 11.36
C ASN A 356 -64.94 96.15 10.77
N LYS A 357 -65.55 95.11 10.19
CA LYS A 357 -66.96 95.14 9.73
C LYS A 357 -67.95 95.21 10.89
N ILE A 358 -67.67 94.54 12.01
CA ILE A 358 -68.46 94.65 13.24
C ILE A 358 -68.32 96.06 13.83
N ARG A 359 -67.11 96.61 13.98
CA ARG A 359 -66.89 98.01 14.41
C ARG A 359 -67.54 99.03 13.47
N LEU A 360 -67.56 98.78 12.16
CA LEU A 360 -68.29 99.62 11.19
C LEU A 360 -69.82 99.48 11.32
N ALA A 361 -70.32 98.31 11.73
CA ALA A 361 -71.74 98.13 12.06
C ALA A 361 -72.09 98.86 13.37
N GLU A 362 -71.31 98.69 14.45
CA GLU A 362 -71.46 99.42 15.71
C GLU A 362 -71.41 100.94 15.53
N LEU A 363 -70.49 101.45 14.68
CA LEU A 363 -70.41 102.87 14.37
C LEU A 363 -71.61 103.36 13.55
N LYS A 364 -72.13 102.52 12.64
CA LYS A 364 -73.38 102.81 11.92
C LYS A 364 -74.58 102.81 12.86
N GLU A 365 -74.68 101.83 13.74
CA GLU A 365 -75.74 101.69 14.75
C GLU A 365 -75.75 102.91 15.65
N ARG A 366 -74.62 103.28 16.27
CA ARG A 366 -74.47 104.53 17.04
C ARG A 366 -74.77 105.79 16.25
N SER A 367 -74.43 105.83 14.96
CA SER A 367 -74.82 106.99 14.11
C SER A 367 -76.32 107.03 13.83
N SER A 368 -76.99 105.87 13.77
CA SER A 368 -78.42 105.73 13.55
C SER A 368 -79.25 105.97 14.81
N GLU A 369 -78.76 105.53 15.98
CA GLU A 369 -79.27 105.94 17.29
C GLU A 369 -79.23 107.46 17.39
N LYS A 370 -78.09 108.07 17.07
CA LYS A 370 -77.92 109.52 17.16
C LYS A 370 -78.75 110.32 16.16
N THR A 371 -79.05 109.79 14.97
CA THR A 371 -80.05 110.41 14.08
C THR A 371 -81.49 110.16 14.54
N ALA A 372 -81.78 109.05 15.23
CA ALA A 372 -83.10 108.82 15.85
C ALA A 372 -83.33 109.74 17.06
N GLU A 373 -82.32 109.97 17.91
CA GLU A 373 -82.32 110.97 18.98
C GLU A 373 -82.63 112.36 18.40
N LEU A 374 -81.86 112.81 17.41
CA LEU A 374 -82.08 114.11 16.74
C LEU A 374 -83.44 114.19 16.02
N GLN A 375 -83.95 113.09 15.46
CA GLN A 375 -85.30 113.05 14.89
C GLN A 375 -86.38 113.16 15.98
N SER A 376 -86.18 112.55 17.15
CA SER A 376 -87.09 112.70 18.28
C SER A 376 -87.08 114.13 18.83
N GLU A 377 -85.92 114.80 18.94
CA GLU A 377 -85.84 116.23 19.26
C GLU A 377 -86.58 117.10 18.23
N ILE A 378 -86.42 116.81 16.94
CA ILE A 378 -87.14 117.53 15.87
C ILE A 378 -88.66 117.32 15.98
N VAL A 379 -89.13 116.12 16.33
CA VAL A 379 -90.56 115.83 16.57
C VAL A 379 -91.08 116.54 17.81
N ASP A 380 -90.33 116.53 18.91
CA ASP A 380 -90.67 117.23 20.15
C ASP A 380 -90.73 118.75 19.96
N LEU A 381 -89.78 119.32 19.22
CA LEU A 381 -89.76 120.73 18.86
C LEU A 381 -90.91 121.09 17.91
N ARG A 382 -91.28 120.19 16.99
CA ARG A 382 -92.49 120.35 16.17
C ARG A 382 -93.77 120.32 17.00
N GLN A 383 -93.96 119.36 17.90
CA GLN A 383 -95.15 119.31 18.76
C GLN A 383 -95.25 120.53 19.69
N LYS A 384 -94.12 121.06 20.18
CA LYS A 384 -94.08 122.31 20.95
C LYS A 384 -94.54 123.51 20.10
N LEU A 385 -94.17 123.54 18.82
CA LEU A 385 -94.54 124.59 17.87
C LEU A 385 -96.00 124.45 17.36
N GLU A 386 -96.49 123.23 17.17
CA GLU A 386 -97.90 122.96 16.85
C GLU A 386 -98.80 123.40 18.01
N LYS A 387 -98.44 123.08 19.26
CA LYS A 387 -99.19 123.51 20.46
C LYS A 387 -99.25 125.02 20.65
N THR A 388 -98.20 125.78 20.30
CA THR A 388 -98.26 127.25 20.35
C THR A 388 -99.13 127.82 19.21
N VAL A 389 -99.08 127.22 18.01
CA VAL A 389 -99.97 127.57 16.90
C VAL A 389 -101.44 127.27 17.23
N GLU A 390 -101.77 126.09 17.77
CA GLU A 390 -103.13 125.72 18.18
C GLU A 390 -103.71 126.67 19.23
N ASN A 391 -102.93 127.01 20.27
CA ASN A 391 -103.36 128.00 21.27
C ASN A 391 -103.64 129.37 20.62
N SER A 392 -102.77 129.86 19.73
CA SER A 392 -103.00 131.13 19.03
C SER A 392 -104.25 131.11 18.14
N ASN A 393 -104.57 129.96 17.55
CA ASN A 393 -105.78 129.76 16.76
C ASN A 393 -107.05 129.71 17.62
N LEU A 394 -106.97 129.18 18.85
CA LEU A 394 -108.08 129.21 19.82
C LEU A 394 -108.35 130.63 20.32
N GLU A 395 -107.31 131.44 20.59
CA GLU A 395 -107.48 132.86 20.94
C GLU A 395 -108.07 133.67 19.78
N ASN A 396 -107.60 133.45 18.55
CA ASN A 396 -108.16 134.10 17.37
C ASN A 396 -109.64 133.72 17.12
N LYS A 397 -110.03 132.46 17.35
CA LYS A 397 -111.44 132.04 17.26
C LYS A 397 -112.33 132.78 18.26
N ARG A 398 -111.93 132.86 19.53
CA ARG A 398 -112.68 133.62 20.56
C ARG A 398 -112.88 135.09 20.17
N ARG A 399 -111.83 135.76 19.68
CA ARG A 399 -111.94 137.16 19.21
C ARG A 399 -112.86 137.31 18.00
N LEU A 400 -112.87 136.35 17.08
CA LEU A 400 -113.79 136.35 15.93
C LEU A 400 -115.24 136.08 16.37
N GLU A 401 -115.46 135.23 17.36
CA GLU A 401 -116.78 135.00 17.97
C GLU A 401 -117.31 136.28 18.66
N GLU A 402 -116.48 136.96 19.46
CA GLU A 402 -116.80 138.26 20.09
C GLU A 402 -117.15 139.33 19.05
N ILE A 403 -116.35 139.45 17.97
CA ILE A 403 -116.63 140.34 16.84
C ILE A 403 -117.95 139.96 16.14
N SER A 404 -118.27 138.67 16.00
CA SER A 404 -119.50 138.24 15.35
C SER A 404 -120.76 138.64 16.15
N ILE A 405 -120.70 138.58 17.48
CA ILE A 405 -121.81 138.94 18.38
C ILE A 405 -122.07 140.45 18.30
N LEU A 406 -121.02 141.25 18.51
CA LEU A 406 -121.10 142.72 18.43
C LEU A 406 -121.54 143.22 17.04
N SER A 407 -121.17 142.53 15.96
CA SER A 407 -121.62 142.85 14.61
C SER A 407 -123.08 142.47 14.33
N ASN A 408 -123.65 141.50 15.08
CA ASN A 408 -125.03 141.07 14.91
C ASN A 408 -126.00 142.00 15.67
N ASP A 409 -125.64 142.41 16.88
CA ASP A 409 -126.40 143.38 17.67
C ASP A 409 -126.52 144.75 16.95
N LEU A 410 -125.42 145.18 16.31
CA LEU A 410 -125.41 146.38 15.44
C LEU A 410 -126.38 146.27 14.25
N LYS A 411 -126.57 145.06 13.70
CA LYS A 411 -127.45 144.81 12.55
C LYS A 411 -128.93 144.85 12.94
N ILE A 412 -129.28 144.26 14.09
CA ILE A 412 -130.66 144.26 14.62
C ILE A 412 -131.14 145.70 14.88
N SER A 413 -130.27 146.54 15.46
CA SER A 413 -130.54 147.96 15.71
C SER A 413 -130.73 148.78 14.40
N LEU A 414 -130.04 148.37 13.33
CA LEU A 414 -130.15 149.00 12.00
C LEU A 414 -131.43 148.63 11.25
N GLU A 415 -131.84 147.35 11.29
CA GLU A 415 -133.04 146.88 10.59
C GLU A 415 -134.33 147.51 11.17
N GLY A 416 -134.41 147.69 12.50
CA GLY A 416 -135.49 148.46 13.13
C GLY A 416 -135.56 149.94 12.70
N SER A 417 -134.42 150.53 12.28
CA SER A 417 -134.37 151.90 11.74
C SER A 417 -134.83 152.01 10.28
N GLU A 418 -134.89 150.89 9.55
CA GLU A 418 -135.34 150.83 8.16
C GLU A 418 -136.86 150.69 8.04
N GLU A 419 -137.49 149.83 8.86
CA GLU A 419 -138.93 149.58 8.78
C GLU A 419 -139.75 150.85 9.09
N ALA A 420 -139.31 151.64 10.08
CA ALA A 420 -139.87 152.96 10.39
C ALA A 420 -139.79 153.97 9.22
N LYS A 421 -138.87 153.77 8.26
CA LYS A 421 -138.75 154.61 7.05
C LYS A 421 -139.55 154.06 5.87
N ARG A 422 -139.90 152.77 5.86
CA ARG A 422 -140.66 152.13 4.77
C ARG A 422 -142.17 152.39 4.88
N SER A 423 -142.72 152.33 6.09
CA SER A 423 -144.13 152.68 6.36
C SER A 423 -144.49 154.11 5.95
N LEU A 424 -143.62 155.08 6.26
CA LEU A 424 -143.83 156.50 6.00
C LEU A 424 -143.91 156.83 4.49
N ARG A 425 -143.20 156.06 3.63
CA ARG A 425 -143.21 156.26 2.17
C ARG A 425 -144.51 155.80 1.50
N PHE A 426 -145.14 154.73 2.00
CA PHE A 426 -146.37 154.20 1.39
C PHE A 426 -147.53 155.19 1.47
N VAL A 427 -147.73 155.82 2.64
CA VAL A 427 -148.78 156.83 2.86
C VAL A 427 -148.59 158.07 1.97
N GLN A 428 -147.34 158.46 1.69
CA GLN A 428 -147.04 159.55 0.75
C GLN A 428 -147.40 159.22 -0.71
N GLN A 429 -147.36 157.94 -1.09
CA GLN A 429 -147.53 157.53 -2.50
C GLN A 429 -149.01 157.47 -2.94
N GLU A 430 -149.94 157.18 -2.03
CA GLU A 430 -151.39 157.25 -2.35
C GLU A 430 -151.86 158.71 -2.50
N LEU A 431 -151.32 159.62 -1.69
CA LEU A 431 -151.59 161.05 -1.75
C LEU A 431 -151.17 161.66 -3.11
N ALA A 432 -150.15 161.09 -3.76
CA ALA A 432 -149.76 161.46 -5.13
C ALA A 432 -150.75 160.97 -6.19
N ARG A 433 -151.35 159.78 -6.03
CA ARG A 433 -152.34 159.22 -6.98
C ARG A 433 -153.70 159.93 -6.95
N ALA A 434 -154.07 160.50 -5.81
CA ALA A 434 -155.25 161.38 -5.73
C ALA A 434 -155.05 162.67 -6.53
N ARG A 435 -153.85 163.25 -6.51
CA ARG A 435 -153.54 164.51 -7.20
C ARG A 435 -153.52 164.41 -8.73
N SER A 436 -153.06 163.30 -9.31
CA SER A 436 -153.00 163.19 -10.78
C SER A 436 -154.37 163.15 -11.46
N ARG A 437 -155.43 162.69 -10.77
CA ARG A 437 -156.82 162.70 -11.29
C ARG A 437 -157.46 164.08 -11.34
N LEU A 438 -156.93 165.07 -10.62
CA LEU A 438 -157.38 166.46 -10.71
C LEU A 438 -156.79 167.16 -11.95
N SER A 439 -155.51 166.89 -12.25
CA SER A 439 -154.79 167.55 -13.35
C SER A 439 -155.35 167.24 -14.75
N SER A 440 -156.00 166.10 -14.96
CA SER A 440 -156.52 165.70 -16.29
C SER A 440 -157.89 166.28 -16.65
N VAL A 441 -158.49 167.09 -15.78
CA VAL A 441 -159.78 167.75 -16.01
C VAL A 441 -159.62 169.26 -16.31
N GLU A 442 -158.51 169.88 -15.90
CA GLU A 442 -158.30 171.33 -16.02
C GLU A 442 -157.91 171.83 -17.43
N GLU A 443 -157.44 170.98 -18.35
CA GLU A 443 -156.98 171.42 -19.69
C GLU A 443 -157.93 171.13 -20.86
N SER A 444 -159.00 170.33 -20.68
CA SER A 444 -159.91 169.96 -21.78
C SER A 444 -161.10 170.90 -21.97
N ILE A 445 -161.47 171.72 -20.97
CA ILE A 445 -162.50 172.74 -21.12
C ILE A 445 -161.96 174.13 -20.75
N LYS A 446 -161.52 174.83 -21.81
CA LYS A 446 -161.64 176.29 -21.87
C LYS A 446 -163.13 176.66 -21.90
N SER A 447 -163.72 176.90 -20.74
CA SER A 447 -164.81 177.86 -20.59
C SER A 447 -164.48 178.79 -19.42
N PRO A 448 -164.84 180.08 -19.49
CA PRO A 448 -164.30 181.06 -18.56
C PRO A 448 -165.07 181.05 -17.23
N LEU A 449 -164.37 180.90 -16.10
CA LEU A 449 -164.53 181.70 -14.86
C LEU A 449 -163.59 181.24 -13.72
N VAL A 450 -162.72 182.17 -13.28
CA VAL A 450 -162.49 182.57 -11.86
C VAL A 450 -162.26 181.44 -10.83
N LYS A 451 -161.01 181.20 -10.38
CA LYS A 451 -160.30 181.93 -9.28
C LYS A 451 -161.06 182.03 -7.94
N GLY A 452 -160.57 181.39 -6.88
CA GLY A 452 -160.93 181.81 -5.52
C GLY A 452 -160.46 180.91 -4.37
N LEU A 453 -160.18 181.55 -3.21
CA LEU A 453 -160.22 181.00 -1.83
C LEU A 453 -159.41 179.70 -1.57
N ILE A 454 -158.18 179.69 -1.03
CA ILE A 454 -157.55 180.44 0.09
C ILE A 454 -158.11 180.09 1.49
N LYS A 455 -157.26 179.42 2.31
CA LYS A 455 -157.21 179.32 3.80
C LYS A 455 -158.46 178.85 4.57
N ILE A 456 -158.23 178.11 5.67
CA ILE A 456 -158.52 178.50 7.09
C ILE A 456 -158.27 177.28 8.04
N ILE A 457 -157.80 177.54 9.29
CA ILE A 457 -157.73 176.60 10.46
C ILE A 457 -156.72 175.40 10.41
N SER A 458 -156.26 174.80 11.54
CA SER A 458 -155.33 175.33 12.60
C SER A 458 -155.02 174.34 13.77
N PHE A 459 -153.79 174.39 14.34
CA PHE A 459 -153.41 174.26 15.79
C PHE A 459 -153.39 172.91 16.61
N PHE A 460 -152.47 172.89 17.61
CA PHE A 460 -152.39 172.16 18.93
C PHE A 460 -151.62 170.81 19.21
N THR A 461 -150.77 170.84 20.29
CA THR A 461 -150.19 169.73 21.17
C THR A 461 -149.16 168.71 20.56
N GLY A 462 -148.32 167.94 21.30
CA GLY A 462 -148.05 167.65 22.75
C GLY A 462 -146.81 166.70 22.99
N SER A 463 -146.56 166.19 24.23
CA SER A 463 -145.38 165.34 24.67
C SER A 463 -145.64 164.65 26.06
N PRO A 464 -144.71 164.03 26.89
CA PRO A 464 -143.25 163.68 26.82
C PRO A 464 -142.74 162.33 27.51
N LYS A 465 -141.39 162.06 27.52
CA LYS A 465 -140.51 161.29 28.49
C LYS A 465 -140.65 159.75 28.78
N GLY A 466 -139.53 159.10 29.20
CA GLY A 466 -139.49 157.80 29.97
C GLY A 466 -138.10 157.09 30.03
N ASP A 467 -137.69 156.56 31.20
CA ASP A 467 -136.32 156.01 31.49
C ASP A 467 -136.23 154.45 31.53
N ILE A 468 -134.99 153.89 31.44
CA ILE A 468 -134.36 152.93 32.41
C ILE A 468 -133.03 152.35 31.87
N SER A 469 -132.02 152.27 32.75
CA SER A 469 -130.74 151.51 32.69
C SER A 469 -129.97 151.48 31.36
#